data_AF-A0A852LCV1-F1
#
_entry.id   AF-A0A852LCV1-F1
#
_cell.length_a   1.000
_cell.length_b   1.000
_cell.length_c   1.000
_cell.angle_alpha   90.00
_cell.angle_beta   90.00
_cell.angle_gamma   90.00
#
_symmetry.space_group_name_H-M   'P 1'
#
loop_
_entity.id
_entity.type
_entity.pdbx_description
1 polymer ?
#
loop_
_entity_poly.entity_id
_entity_poly.type
_entity_poly.pdbx_seq_one_letter_code
_entity_poly.pdbx_strand_id
1 'polypeptide(L)'
;LPACPAHRPLPGSRVRQSFPPAVEEGLCGVTGALLELAYCLQALGEYFDQSHVALPNVSKFFLHQALEERKAAEALMKYQQERGGHYCSKFIQKPNCEYAVGLMKALELAMVQWKTMIRYFEELYALSIENGDPHSASTIKKQFIGPKIQKIKLMGDLLTNARRLDCSQDGRNSLGDYFMDRLQKEFRTGIEPESSQYYSPCPPLQQCTGAAESLKRPQRESCQHRNGIGPIYATIHCTTTLPQCNDGTGAKMKQGREGL
;
A
#
# COMPACT_ATOMS: atom_id res chain seq x y z
N LEU A 1 1.38 -9.36 -5.02
CA LEU A 1 0.07 -8.74 -4.77
C LEU A 1 -0.64 -9.47 -3.64
N PRO A 2 -1.39 -8.77 -2.76
CA PRO A 2 -2.29 -9.43 -1.82
C PRO A 2 -3.31 -10.27 -2.61
N ALA A 3 -3.32 -11.58 -2.38
CA ALA A 3 -4.20 -12.49 -3.11
C ALA A 3 -5.63 -12.45 -2.56
N CYS A 4 -6.61 -12.80 -3.39
CA CYS A 4 -7.97 -13.05 -2.97
C CYS A 4 -8.36 -14.47 -3.37
N PRO A 5 -8.02 -15.49 -2.56
CA PRO A 5 -8.22 -16.89 -2.95
C PRO A 5 -9.70 -17.27 -3.14
N ALA A 6 -10.61 -16.52 -2.50
CA ALA A 6 -12.05 -16.67 -2.66
C ALA A 6 -12.60 -15.97 -3.91
N HIS A 7 -11.78 -15.21 -4.65
CA HIS A 7 -12.24 -14.41 -5.78
C HIS A 7 -12.66 -15.31 -6.93
N ARG A 8 -13.92 -15.14 -7.35
CA ARG A 8 -14.49 -15.84 -8.50
C ARG A 8 -15.24 -14.82 -9.35
N PRO A 9 -14.85 -14.60 -10.62
CA PRO A 9 -15.61 -13.71 -11.50
C PRO A 9 -17.07 -14.14 -11.55
N LEU A 10 -17.99 -13.21 -11.29
CA LEU A 10 -19.42 -13.50 -11.35
C LEU A 10 -19.85 -13.62 -12.82
N PRO A 11 -20.40 -14.77 -13.25
CA PRO A 11 -20.94 -14.90 -14.60
C PRO A 11 -22.19 -14.02 -14.75
N GLY A 12 -22.36 -13.41 -15.93
CA GLY A 12 -23.61 -12.71 -16.29
C GLY A 12 -23.64 -11.19 -16.05
N SER A 13 -22.52 -10.56 -15.67
CA SER A 13 -22.44 -9.10 -15.63
C SER A 13 -22.54 -8.50 -17.05
N ARG A 14 -23.63 -7.75 -17.31
CA ARG A 14 -23.90 -7.13 -18.62
C ARG A 14 -22.94 -5.99 -18.97
N VAL A 15 -22.30 -5.40 -17.96
CA VAL A 15 -21.38 -4.25 -18.13
C VAL A 15 -19.92 -4.68 -18.24
N ARG A 16 -19.61 -5.96 -18.03
CA ARG A 16 -18.25 -6.46 -18.07
C ARG A 16 -17.72 -6.44 -19.51
N GLN A 17 -16.74 -5.58 -19.77
CA GLN A 17 -16.07 -5.48 -21.06
C GLN A 17 -14.54 -5.41 -20.85
N SER A 18 -13.81 -6.32 -21.49
CA SER A 18 -12.34 -6.38 -21.44
C SER A 18 -11.77 -6.22 -20.03
N PHE A 19 -12.33 -6.98 -19.07
CA PHE A 19 -11.90 -6.95 -17.67
C PHE A 19 -11.32 -8.31 -17.27
N PRO A 20 -9.98 -8.46 -17.24
CA PRO A 20 -9.34 -9.74 -16.97
C PRO A 20 -9.57 -10.22 -15.52
N PRO A 21 -9.85 -11.52 -15.30
CA PRO A 21 -10.03 -12.08 -13.96
C PRO A 21 -8.84 -11.85 -13.02
N ALA A 22 -7.61 -11.92 -13.53
CA ALA A 22 -6.40 -11.69 -12.73
C ALA A 22 -6.32 -10.25 -12.20
N VAL A 23 -6.70 -9.28 -13.02
CA VAL A 23 -6.74 -7.85 -12.63
C VAL A 23 -7.86 -7.62 -11.62
N GLU A 24 -9.03 -8.26 -11.81
CA GLU A 24 -10.13 -8.20 -10.85
C GLU A 24 -9.75 -8.79 -9.49
N GLU A 25 -9.09 -9.96 -9.45
CA GLU A 25 -8.60 -10.55 -8.21
C GLU A 25 -7.58 -9.63 -7.52
N GLY A 26 -6.64 -9.07 -8.28
CA GLY A 26 -5.65 -8.13 -7.78
C GLY A 26 -6.28 -6.88 -7.18
N LEU A 27 -7.28 -6.30 -7.86
CA LEU A 27 -8.08 -5.18 -7.33
C LEU A 27 -8.76 -5.55 -6.01
N CYS A 28 -9.38 -6.73 -5.94
CA CYS A 28 -10.02 -7.19 -4.71
C CYS A 28 -9.01 -7.33 -3.55
N GLY A 29 -7.83 -7.87 -3.84
CA GLY A 29 -6.74 -8.00 -2.88
C GLY A 29 -6.26 -6.66 -2.34
N VAL A 30 -5.99 -5.71 -3.25
CA VAL A 30 -5.50 -4.37 -2.89
C VAL A 30 -6.55 -3.56 -2.14
N THR A 31 -7.84 -3.68 -2.49
CA THR A 31 -8.94 -3.11 -1.72
C THR A 31 -8.92 -3.60 -0.26
N GLY A 32 -8.71 -4.90 -0.04
CA GLY A 32 -8.59 -5.45 1.31
C GLY A 32 -7.40 -4.85 2.08
N ALA A 33 -6.23 -4.74 1.43
CA ALA A 33 -5.05 -4.13 2.03
C ALA A 33 -5.25 -2.64 2.38
N LEU A 34 -6.02 -1.88 1.58
CA LEU A 34 -6.38 -0.50 1.92
C LEU A 34 -7.24 -0.42 3.19
N LEU A 35 -8.19 -1.36 3.36
CA LEU A 35 -9.03 -1.39 4.56
C LEU A 35 -8.22 -1.78 5.80
N GLU A 36 -7.28 -2.73 5.68
CA GLU A 36 -6.33 -3.08 6.74
C GLU A 36 -5.48 -1.86 7.14
N LEU A 37 -4.97 -1.12 6.15
CA LEU A 37 -4.22 0.12 6.40
C LEU A 37 -5.09 1.18 7.08
N ALA A 38 -6.32 1.39 6.62
CA ALA A 38 -7.25 2.34 7.23
C ALA A 38 -7.49 1.98 8.70
N TYR A 39 -7.67 0.69 9.02
CA TYR A 39 -7.87 0.25 10.39
C TYR A 39 -6.61 0.42 11.24
N CYS A 40 -5.42 0.13 10.69
CA CYS A 40 -4.14 0.39 11.36
C CYS A 40 -3.96 1.87 11.71
N LEU A 41 -4.27 2.78 10.79
CA LEU A 41 -4.16 4.23 11.02
C LEU A 41 -5.20 4.71 12.03
N GLN A 42 -6.42 4.16 11.99
CA GLN A 42 -7.45 4.48 12.97
C GLN A 42 -7.00 4.08 14.38
N ALA A 43 -6.46 2.86 14.54
CA ALA A 43 -5.95 2.39 15.82
C ALA A 43 -4.79 3.25 16.36
N LEU A 44 -3.91 3.76 15.49
CA LEU A 44 -2.89 4.74 15.88
C LEU A 44 -3.54 6.05 16.36
N GLY A 45 -4.53 6.56 15.64
CA GLY A 45 -5.25 7.77 16.02
C GLY A 45 -5.94 7.65 17.38
N GLU A 46 -6.61 6.53 17.62
CA GLU A 46 -7.25 6.22 18.90
C GLU A 46 -6.22 6.09 20.04
N TYR A 47 -5.05 5.50 19.78
CA TYR A 47 -3.97 5.40 20.77
C TYR A 47 -3.47 6.78 21.24
N PHE A 48 -3.22 7.69 20.30
CA PHE A 48 -2.73 9.04 20.64
C PHE A 48 -3.76 9.91 21.36
N ASP A 49 -5.04 9.58 21.28
CA ASP A 49 -6.13 10.25 22.01
C ASP A 49 -6.28 9.76 23.46
N GLN A 50 -5.66 8.62 23.81
CA GLN A 50 -5.74 8.08 25.17
C GLN A 50 -5.16 9.06 26.19
N SER A 51 -5.79 9.14 27.37
CA SER A 51 -5.45 10.13 28.40
C SER A 51 -4.00 10.07 28.89
N HIS A 52 -3.34 8.92 28.79
CA HIS A 52 -1.94 8.73 29.19
C HIS A 52 -0.94 9.04 28.07
N VAL A 53 -1.40 9.30 26.84
CA VAL A 53 -0.59 9.74 25.69
C VAL A 53 -0.88 11.21 25.36
N ALA A 54 -2.16 11.56 25.21
CA ALA A 54 -2.68 12.92 25.09
C ALA A 54 -2.02 13.81 24.01
N LEU A 55 -1.86 13.27 22.79
CA LEU A 55 -1.37 13.98 21.60
C LEU A 55 -2.52 14.17 20.59
N PRO A 56 -3.43 15.12 20.82
CA PRO A 56 -4.70 15.21 20.09
C PRO A 56 -4.55 15.60 18.60
N ASN A 57 -3.53 16.36 18.22
CA ASN A 57 -3.32 16.71 16.81
C ASN A 57 -2.69 15.54 16.06
N VAL A 58 -1.78 14.81 16.70
CA VAL A 58 -1.28 13.54 16.15
C VAL A 58 -2.43 12.54 15.97
N SER A 59 -3.33 12.43 16.95
CA SER A 59 -4.55 11.63 16.84
C SER A 59 -5.39 12.04 15.64
N LYS A 60 -5.75 13.33 15.54
CA LYS A 60 -6.53 13.88 14.41
C LYS A 60 -5.88 13.59 13.06
N PHE A 61 -4.56 13.71 12.96
CA PHE A 61 -3.82 13.38 11.75
C PHE A 61 -4.05 11.93 11.33
N PHE A 62 -3.81 10.97 12.21
CA PHE A 62 -3.95 9.55 11.89
C PHE A 62 -5.41 9.16 11.60
N LEU A 63 -6.38 9.72 12.33
CA LEU A 63 -7.80 9.52 12.04
C LEU A 63 -8.19 10.08 10.67
N HIS A 64 -7.67 11.25 10.30
CA HIS A 64 -7.88 11.81 8.97
C HIS A 64 -7.24 10.94 7.89
N GLN A 65 -6.02 10.44 8.10
CA GLN A 65 -5.39 9.51 7.16
C GLN A 65 -6.17 8.21 7.03
N ALA A 66 -6.70 7.65 8.12
CA ALA A 66 -7.56 6.47 8.10
C ALA A 66 -8.82 6.70 7.25
N LEU A 67 -9.46 7.87 7.38
CA LEU A 67 -10.60 8.25 6.57
C LEU A 67 -10.25 8.30 5.08
N GLU A 68 -9.11 8.91 4.72
CA GLU A 68 -8.66 8.99 3.32
C GLU A 68 -8.34 7.61 2.73
N GLU A 69 -7.77 6.70 3.50
CA GLU A 69 -7.52 5.32 3.05
C GLU A 69 -8.81 4.51 2.90
N ARG A 70 -9.79 4.71 3.78
CA ARG A 70 -11.12 4.11 3.64
C ARG A 70 -11.84 4.61 2.38
N LYS A 71 -11.81 5.92 2.11
CA LYS A 71 -12.34 6.49 0.86
C LYS A 71 -11.64 5.93 -0.38
N ALA A 72 -10.33 5.70 -0.31
CA ALA A 72 -9.59 5.06 -1.39
C ALA A 72 -10.04 3.61 -1.62
N ALA A 73 -10.31 2.84 -0.55
CA ALA A 73 -10.87 1.49 -0.67
C ALA A 73 -12.26 1.52 -1.30
N GLU A 74 -13.15 2.41 -0.84
CA GLU A 74 -14.50 2.59 -1.40
C GLU A 74 -14.47 2.99 -2.88
N ALA A 75 -13.55 3.89 -3.27
CA ALA A 75 -13.34 4.26 -4.66
C ALA A 75 -12.91 3.06 -5.53
N LEU A 76 -12.03 2.20 -5.01
CA LEU A 76 -11.58 1.00 -5.71
C LEU A 76 -12.71 -0.06 -5.82
N MET A 77 -13.54 -0.22 -4.79
CA MET A 77 -14.75 -1.05 -4.84
C MET A 77 -15.73 -0.55 -5.91
N LYS A 78 -16.00 0.76 -5.92
CA LYS A 78 -16.88 1.39 -6.91
C LYS A 78 -16.34 1.18 -8.32
N TYR A 79 -15.05 1.41 -8.53
CA TYR A 79 -14.39 1.17 -9.81
C TYR A 79 -14.55 -0.29 -10.27
N GLN A 80 -14.36 -1.24 -9.35
CA GLN A 80 -14.50 -2.66 -9.65
C GLN A 80 -15.95 -3.00 -10.05
N GLN A 81 -16.94 -2.41 -9.38
CA GLN A 81 -18.35 -2.56 -9.72
C GLN A 81 -18.71 -1.93 -11.08
N GLU A 82 -18.16 -0.76 -11.40
CA GLU A 82 -18.33 -0.09 -12.71
C GLU A 82 -17.79 -0.95 -13.86
N ARG A 83 -16.69 -1.68 -13.63
CA ARG A 83 -16.09 -2.62 -14.59
C ARG A 83 -16.83 -3.97 -14.68
N GLY A 84 -17.88 -4.15 -13.88
CA GLY A 84 -18.66 -5.38 -13.84
C GLY A 84 -18.03 -6.52 -13.03
N GLY A 85 -17.09 -6.20 -12.14
CA GLY A 85 -16.62 -7.09 -11.09
C GLY A 85 -17.28 -6.81 -9.74
N HIS A 86 -16.70 -7.37 -8.69
CA HIS A 86 -17.19 -7.21 -7.33
C HIS A 86 -16.04 -7.29 -6.32
N TYR A 87 -16.26 -6.80 -5.11
CA TYR A 87 -15.33 -6.97 -4.00
C TYR A 87 -15.76 -8.16 -3.15
N CYS A 88 -14.83 -9.08 -2.85
CA CYS A 88 -15.04 -10.12 -1.87
C CYS A 88 -14.70 -9.58 -0.48
N SER A 89 -15.71 -9.49 0.39
CA SER A 89 -15.48 -9.11 1.79
C SER A 89 -14.55 -10.11 2.47
N LYS A 90 -13.62 -9.61 3.29
CA LYS A 90 -12.64 -10.40 4.04
C LYS A 90 -12.71 -10.03 5.51
N PHE A 91 -12.34 -10.97 6.36
CA PHE A 91 -12.11 -10.70 7.77
C PHE A 91 -10.85 -9.85 7.91
N ILE A 92 -11.01 -8.63 8.44
CA ILE A 92 -9.90 -7.74 8.75
C ILE A 92 -9.56 -7.96 10.21
N GLN A 93 -8.33 -8.41 10.47
CA GLN A 93 -7.85 -8.63 11.82
C GLN A 93 -7.52 -7.31 12.51
N LYS A 94 -7.65 -7.30 13.84
CA LYS A 94 -7.17 -6.18 14.66
C LYS A 94 -5.68 -5.96 14.37
N PRO A 95 -5.26 -4.74 14.00
CA PRO A 95 -3.86 -4.45 13.76
C PRO A 95 -3.10 -4.62 15.07
N ASN A 96 -1.92 -5.25 15.01
CA ASN A 96 -1.02 -5.32 16.16
C ASN A 96 -0.29 -3.98 16.32
N CYS A 97 -1.01 -2.99 16.86
CA CYS A 97 -0.47 -1.67 17.16
C CYS A 97 0.26 -1.62 18.51
N GLU A 98 0.40 -2.74 19.23
CA GLU A 98 1.05 -2.80 20.55
C GLU A 98 2.53 -2.37 20.49
N TYR A 99 3.15 -2.42 19.30
CA TYR A 99 4.52 -1.99 19.06
C TYR A 99 4.69 -0.47 18.80
N ALA A 100 3.60 0.29 18.63
CA ALA A 100 3.66 1.73 18.35
C ALA A 100 3.76 2.53 19.66
N VAL A 101 4.89 2.39 20.36
CA VAL A 101 5.05 2.94 21.71
C VAL A 101 5.28 4.47 21.71
N GLY A 102 5.64 5.10 20.58
CA GLY A 102 5.89 6.56 20.48
C GLY A 102 5.64 7.15 19.09
N LEU A 103 5.63 8.49 18.99
CA LEU A 103 5.32 9.23 17.76
C LEU A 103 6.23 8.80 16.59
N MET A 104 7.54 8.67 16.82
CA MET A 104 8.48 8.24 15.80
C MET A 104 8.12 6.86 15.22
N LYS A 105 7.90 5.86 16.09
CA LYS A 105 7.54 4.50 15.65
C LYS A 105 6.23 4.49 14.88
N ALA A 106 5.24 5.29 15.29
CA ALA A 106 3.97 5.40 14.57
C ALA A 106 4.14 6.00 13.17
N LEU A 107 4.94 7.06 13.02
CA LEU A 107 5.25 7.66 11.71
C LEU A 107 6.05 6.69 10.81
N GLU A 108 7.02 5.97 11.36
CA GLU A 108 7.79 4.95 10.63
C GLU A 108 6.90 3.80 10.17
N LEU A 109 6.03 3.29 11.04
CA LEU A 109 5.06 2.26 10.71
C LEU A 109 4.15 2.70 9.56
N ALA A 110 3.55 3.89 9.65
CA ALA A 110 2.70 4.43 8.59
C ALA A 110 3.46 4.60 7.26
N MET A 111 4.70 5.08 7.29
CA MET A 111 5.55 5.20 6.11
C MET A 111 5.81 3.85 5.44
N VAL A 112 6.11 2.80 6.23
CA VAL A 112 6.32 1.44 5.71
C VAL A 112 5.04 0.90 5.07
N GLN A 113 3.89 1.14 5.69
CA GLN A 113 2.61 0.71 5.13
C GLN A 113 2.31 1.40 3.80
N TRP A 114 2.49 2.73 3.68
CA TRP A 114 2.27 3.42 2.40
C TRP A 114 3.26 3.00 1.31
N LYS A 115 4.54 2.75 1.64
CA LYS A 115 5.50 2.17 0.70
C LYS A 115 5.03 0.80 0.20
N THR A 116 4.51 -0.03 1.10
CA THR A 116 3.96 -1.33 0.77
C THR A 116 2.74 -1.21 -0.16
N MET A 117 1.85 -0.26 0.11
CA MET A 117 0.71 0.03 -0.76
C MET A 117 1.13 0.49 -2.15
N ILE A 118 2.14 1.34 -2.28
CA ILE A 118 2.67 1.74 -3.60
C ILE A 118 3.15 0.50 -4.36
N ARG A 119 3.94 -0.36 -3.72
CA ARG A 119 4.41 -1.61 -4.35
C ARG A 119 3.23 -2.45 -4.85
N TYR A 120 2.16 -2.57 -4.05
CA TYR A 120 0.96 -3.28 -4.50
C TYR A 120 0.28 -2.60 -5.70
N PHE A 121 0.18 -1.28 -5.73
CA PHE A 121 -0.37 -0.58 -6.90
C PHE A 121 0.53 -0.69 -8.13
N GLU A 122 1.85 -0.68 -7.98
CA GLU A 122 2.81 -0.87 -9.09
C GLU A 122 2.72 -2.28 -9.66
N GLU A 123 2.65 -3.31 -8.80
CA GLU A 123 2.43 -4.69 -9.23
C GLU A 123 1.06 -4.85 -9.92
N LEU A 124 0.00 -4.19 -9.42
CA LEU A 124 -1.31 -4.24 -10.04
C LEU A 124 -1.36 -3.49 -11.38
N TYR A 125 -0.61 -2.40 -11.49
CA TYR A 125 -0.40 -1.66 -12.73
C TYR A 125 0.31 -2.56 -13.76
N ALA A 126 1.41 -3.21 -13.39
CA ALA A 126 2.11 -4.14 -14.26
C ALA A 126 1.20 -5.30 -14.70
N LEU A 127 0.47 -5.91 -13.77
CA LEU A 127 -0.50 -6.98 -14.04
C LEU A 127 -1.58 -6.51 -15.03
N SER A 128 -2.06 -5.27 -14.90
CA SER A 128 -3.04 -4.69 -15.81
C SER A 128 -2.49 -4.55 -17.24
N ILE A 129 -1.23 -4.14 -17.38
CA ILE A 129 -0.57 -4.05 -18.70
C ILE A 129 -0.37 -5.44 -19.30
N GLU A 130 0.14 -6.40 -18.53
CA GLU A 130 0.38 -7.78 -18.97
C GLU A 130 -0.90 -8.48 -19.45
N ASN A 131 -2.04 -8.18 -18.82
CA ASN A 131 -3.34 -8.76 -19.17
C ASN A 131 -4.14 -7.91 -20.18
N GLY A 132 -3.54 -6.85 -20.75
CA GLY A 132 -4.19 -6.02 -21.77
C GLY A 132 -5.37 -5.18 -21.26
N ASP A 133 -5.32 -4.71 -20.00
CA ASP A 133 -6.31 -3.81 -19.39
C ASP A 133 -5.74 -2.38 -19.21
N PRO A 134 -5.70 -1.57 -20.30
CA PRO A 134 -5.15 -0.22 -20.25
C PRO A 134 -5.97 0.72 -19.36
N HIS A 135 -7.26 0.45 -19.16
CA HIS A 135 -8.12 1.28 -18.32
C HIS A 135 -7.76 1.11 -16.85
N SER A 136 -7.61 -0.13 -16.37
CA SER A 136 -7.12 -0.40 -15.00
C SER A 136 -5.74 0.21 -14.78
N ALA A 137 -4.81 0.01 -15.72
CA ALA A 137 -3.47 0.58 -15.64
C ALA A 137 -3.50 2.12 -15.51
N SER A 138 -4.30 2.81 -16.35
CA SER A 138 -4.44 4.27 -16.27
C SER A 138 -5.05 4.73 -14.93
N THR A 139 -6.12 4.06 -14.48
CA THR A 139 -6.80 4.40 -13.22
C THR A 139 -5.87 4.26 -12.03
N ILE A 140 -5.17 3.11 -11.91
CA ILE A 140 -4.25 2.84 -10.80
C ILE A 140 -3.15 3.90 -10.73
N LYS A 141 -2.53 4.22 -11.88
CA LYS A 141 -1.45 5.20 -11.96
C LYS A 141 -1.91 6.60 -11.54
N LYS A 142 -3.05 7.06 -12.07
CA LYS A 142 -3.53 8.44 -11.87
C LYS A 142 -4.12 8.65 -10.48
N GLN A 143 -5.00 7.75 -10.05
CA GLN A 143 -5.83 7.98 -8.87
C GLN A 143 -5.22 7.43 -7.57
N PHE A 144 -4.34 6.43 -7.64
CA PHE A 144 -3.91 5.70 -6.44
C PHE A 144 -2.41 5.84 -6.15
N ILE A 145 -1.53 5.74 -7.15
CA ILE A 145 -0.07 5.84 -6.92
C ILE A 145 0.33 7.27 -6.51
N GLY A 146 -0.12 8.29 -7.25
CA GLY A 146 0.24 9.69 -7.02
C GLY A 146 0.01 10.19 -5.59
N PRO A 147 -1.20 10.03 -5.01
CA PRO A 147 -1.48 10.43 -3.64
C PRO A 147 -0.58 9.75 -2.60
N LYS A 148 -0.21 8.48 -2.81
CA LYS A 148 0.65 7.74 -1.86
C LYS A 148 2.09 8.28 -1.84
N ILE A 149 2.62 8.72 -2.98
CA ILE A 149 3.94 9.35 -3.06
C ILE A 149 3.98 10.62 -2.21
N GLN A 150 2.93 11.45 -2.28
CA GLN A 150 2.81 12.66 -1.48
C GLN A 150 2.79 12.34 0.03
N LYS A 151 2.07 11.29 0.45
CA LYS A 151 2.06 10.83 1.85
C LYS A 151 3.43 10.37 2.33
N ILE A 152 4.18 9.63 1.51
CA ILE A 152 5.54 9.19 1.86
C ILE A 152 6.48 10.38 2.01
N LYS A 153 6.38 11.38 1.13
CA LYS A 153 7.16 12.61 1.26
C LYS A 153 6.84 13.34 2.55
N LEU A 154 5.56 13.52 2.85
CA LEU A 154 5.11 14.12 4.11
C LEU A 154 5.67 13.36 5.32
N MET A 155 5.60 12.02 5.33
CA MET A 155 6.20 11.23 6.42
C MET A 155 7.70 11.43 6.54
N GLY A 156 8.43 11.51 5.43
CA GLY A 156 9.87 11.80 5.45
C GLY A 156 10.19 13.13 6.12
N ASP A 157 9.38 14.16 5.88
CA ASP A 157 9.54 15.48 6.49
C ASP A 157 9.22 15.47 7.98
N LEU A 158 8.11 14.83 8.35
CA LEU A 158 7.72 14.67 9.75
C LEU A 158 8.76 13.88 10.55
N LEU A 159 9.29 12.79 10.00
CA LEU A 159 10.36 12.00 10.63
C LEU A 159 11.64 12.80 10.76
N THR A 160 11.97 13.64 9.78
CA THR A 160 13.15 14.52 9.85
C THR A 160 13.00 15.54 10.97
N ASN A 161 11.81 16.14 11.12
CA ASN A 161 11.54 17.07 12.21
C ASN A 161 11.50 16.37 13.57
N ALA A 162 10.89 15.19 13.66
CA ALA A 162 10.86 14.40 14.88
C ALA A 162 12.28 14.07 15.37
N ARG A 163 13.19 13.70 14.47
CA ARG A 163 14.60 13.48 14.78
C ARG A 163 15.33 14.75 15.24
N ARG A 164 15.02 15.91 14.66
CA ARG A 164 15.62 17.19 15.08
C ARG A 164 15.18 17.63 16.48
N LEU A 165 14.00 17.19 16.92
CA LEU A 165 13.43 17.49 18.22
C LEU A 165 13.70 16.40 19.26
N ASP A 166 14.55 15.41 18.94
CA ASP A 166 14.85 14.25 19.79
C ASP A 166 13.58 13.57 20.34
N CYS A 167 12.59 13.35 19.47
CA CYS A 167 11.36 12.66 19.83
C CYS A 167 11.64 11.25 20.36
N SER A 168 10.97 10.86 21.45
CA SER A 168 11.21 9.59 22.12
C SER A 168 10.70 8.40 21.31
N GLN A 169 11.50 7.33 21.29
CA GLN A 169 11.09 6.04 20.72
C GLN A 169 10.08 5.31 21.59
N ASP A 170 10.05 5.59 22.89
CA ASP A 170 9.23 4.86 23.87
C ASP A 170 8.04 5.69 24.36
N GLY A 171 7.80 6.86 23.75
CA GLY A 171 6.62 7.71 23.98
C GLY A 171 6.54 8.35 25.37
N ARG A 172 7.55 8.16 26.22
CA ARG A 172 7.59 8.69 27.60
C ARG A 172 8.41 9.96 27.67
N ASN A 173 7.87 10.97 28.34
CA ASN A 173 8.54 12.23 28.72
C ASN A 173 9.21 12.98 27.56
N SER A 174 8.62 12.92 26.35
CA SER A 174 9.17 13.56 25.15
C SER A 174 8.62 14.99 25.00
N LEU A 175 9.44 15.98 25.31
CA LEU A 175 9.14 17.37 24.98
C LEU A 175 9.06 17.57 23.45
N GLY A 176 9.83 16.77 22.69
CA GLY A 176 9.79 16.77 21.24
C GLY A 176 8.43 16.34 20.68
N ASP A 177 7.83 15.28 21.22
CA ASP A 177 6.51 14.79 20.78
C ASP A 177 5.44 15.85 21.05
N TYR A 178 5.54 16.53 22.20
CA TYR A 178 4.66 17.65 22.54
C TYR A 178 4.82 18.82 21.56
N PHE A 179 6.06 19.24 21.24
CA PHE A 179 6.27 20.30 20.27
C PHE A 179 5.82 19.91 18.86
N MET A 180 6.02 18.67 18.44
CA MET A 180 5.50 18.15 17.18
C MET A 180 3.97 18.24 17.16
N ASP A 181 3.28 17.70 18.16
CA ASP A 181 1.82 17.75 18.26
C ASP A 181 1.31 19.19 18.26
N ARG A 182 1.97 20.09 18.99
CA ARG A 182 1.52 21.48 19.10
C ARG A 182 1.85 22.30 17.88
N LEU A 183 3.05 22.22 17.30
CA LEU A 183 3.55 23.20 16.32
C LEU A 183 3.51 22.71 14.88
N GLN A 184 3.51 21.40 14.64
CA GLN A 184 3.49 20.85 13.28
C GLN A 184 2.12 21.07 12.64
N LYS A 185 2.09 21.77 11.50
CA LYS A 185 0.84 22.23 10.87
C LYS A 185 0.01 21.08 10.32
N GLU A 186 0.68 20.08 9.77
CA GLU A 186 0.09 18.92 9.09
C GLU A 186 -0.65 18.02 10.07
N PHE A 187 -0.33 18.08 11.37
CA PHE A 187 -1.13 17.41 12.40
C PHE A 187 -2.42 18.13 12.75
N ARG A 188 -2.50 19.44 12.47
CA ARG A 188 -3.69 20.25 12.76
C ARG A 188 -4.71 20.21 11.63
N THR A 189 -4.28 19.89 10.41
CA THR A 189 -5.16 19.78 9.23
C THR A 189 -5.94 18.46 9.28
N GLY A 190 -6.93 18.42 10.17
CA GLY A 190 -8.02 17.46 10.11
C GLY A 190 -9.31 18.23 9.88
N ILE A 191 -9.94 18.01 8.72
CA ILE A 191 -11.29 18.49 8.35
C ILE A 191 -11.37 19.92 7.76
N GLU A 192 -10.46 20.31 6.88
CA GLU A 192 -10.82 21.32 5.86
C GLU A 192 -10.55 20.70 4.49
N PRO A 193 -11.59 20.48 3.65
CA PRO A 193 -11.37 20.05 2.29
C PRO A 193 -10.83 21.26 1.53
N GLU A 194 -9.51 21.38 1.41
CA GLU A 194 -8.99 22.21 0.33
C GLU A 194 -9.46 21.58 -0.98
N SER A 195 -10.46 22.24 -1.56
CA SER A 195 -11.07 21.99 -2.85
C SER A 195 -10.02 22.12 -3.95
N SER A 196 -9.26 21.06 -4.16
CA SER A 196 -8.23 21.00 -5.20
C SER A 196 -8.45 19.77 -6.07
N GLN A 197 -9.08 20.01 -7.22
CA GLN A 197 -9.02 19.19 -8.44
C GLN A 197 -9.85 17.90 -8.44
N TYR A 198 -11.18 18.08 -8.53
CA TYR A 198 -12.00 17.13 -9.27
C TYR A 198 -11.51 17.12 -10.73
N TYR A 199 -10.87 16.03 -11.13
CA TYR A 199 -10.54 15.78 -12.53
C TYR A 199 -11.86 15.63 -13.32
N SER A 200 -12.06 16.51 -14.30
CA SER A 200 -13.14 16.40 -15.28
C SER A 200 -13.05 15.05 -16.01
N PRO A 201 -14.18 14.38 -16.28
CA PRO A 201 -14.20 13.26 -17.21
C PRO A 201 -13.71 13.76 -18.59
N CYS A 202 -12.88 12.97 -19.26
CA CYS A 202 -12.48 13.27 -20.64
C CYS A 202 -13.74 13.52 -21.50
N PRO A 203 -13.82 14.63 -22.27
CA PRO A 203 -14.89 14.77 -23.24
C PRO A 203 -14.74 13.69 -24.32
N PRO A 204 -15.86 13.15 -24.85
CA PRO A 204 -15.81 12.10 -25.86
C PRO A 204 -15.16 12.62 -27.14
N LEU A 205 -14.43 11.72 -27.82
CA LEU A 205 -13.83 11.95 -29.13
C LEU A 205 -14.86 12.56 -30.08
N GLN A 206 -14.64 13.82 -30.45
CA GLN A 206 -15.42 14.50 -31.46
C GLN A 206 -15.11 13.84 -32.81
N GLN A 207 -16.14 13.32 -33.47
CA GLN A 207 -16.04 12.75 -34.82
C GLN A 207 -15.53 13.84 -35.78
N CYS A 208 -14.31 13.67 -36.28
CA CYS A 208 -13.82 14.44 -37.41
C CYS A 208 -14.53 13.97 -38.67
N THR A 209 -15.61 14.67 -39.06
CA THR A 209 -16.10 14.67 -40.43
C THR A 209 -15.22 15.61 -41.25
N GLY A 210 -14.19 15.05 -41.88
CA GLY A 210 -13.31 15.77 -42.80
C GLY A 210 -13.06 14.90 -44.02
N ALA A 211 -13.43 15.43 -45.19
CA ALA A 211 -13.43 14.77 -46.48
C ALA A 211 -12.08 14.16 -46.87
N ALA A 212 -12.16 13.10 -47.65
CA ALA A 212 -11.03 12.42 -48.27
C ALA A 212 -10.29 13.36 -49.23
N GLU A 213 -9.01 13.62 -48.96
CA GLU A 213 -8.05 14.00 -49.99
C GLU A 213 -6.79 13.15 -49.88
N SER A 214 -6.41 12.61 -51.02
CA SER A 214 -5.37 11.63 -51.26
C SER A 214 -3.99 12.27 -51.18
N LEU A 215 -3.14 11.79 -50.27
CA LEU A 215 -1.72 12.12 -50.29
C LEU A 215 -0.85 10.85 -50.24
N LYS A 216 0.00 10.75 -51.26
CA LYS A 216 0.83 9.60 -51.65
C LYS A 216 1.87 9.24 -50.58
N ARG A 217 2.06 7.93 -50.38
CA ARG A 217 3.21 7.35 -49.67
C ARG A 217 4.54 7.68 -50.37
N PRO A 218 5.61 7.85 -49.59
CA PRO A 218 6.94 7.35 -49.96
C PRO A 218 7.25 6.05 -49.21
N GLN A 219 7.81 5.08 -49.93
CA GLN A 219 8.40 3.85 -49.41
C GLN A 219 9.83 4.06 -48.93
N ARG A 220 10.29 3.06 -48.14
CA ARG A 220 11.65 2.70 -47.69
C ARG A 220 12.06 3.35 -46.36
N GLU A 221 12.63 2.64 -45.39
CA GLU A 221 13.52 1.47 -45.50
C GLU A 221 13.46 0.59 -44.23
N SER A 222 13.59 -0.71 -44.44
CA SER A 222 13.73 -1.74 -43.42
C SER A 222 15.16 -1.78 -42.86
N CYS A 223 15.31 -1.79 -41.53
CA CYS A 223 16.53 -2.30 -40.88
C CYS A 223 16.16 -3.42 -39.90
N GLN A 224 16.51 -4.64 -40.30
CA GLN A 224 16.60 -5.79 -39.43
C GLN A 224 17.84 -5.63 -38.56
N HIS A 225 17.67 -5.69 -37.23
CA HIS A 225 18.75 -6.18 -36.39
C HIS A 225 18.19 -7.07 -35.29
N ARG A 226 18.37 -8.38 -35.50
CA ARG A 226 18.37 -9.38 -34.43
C ARG A 226 19.53 -9.04 -33.50
N ASN A 227 19.29 -9.07 -32.20
CA ASN A 227 20.24 -9.60 -31.22
C ASN A 227 19.43 -10.10 -30.03
N GLY A 228 19.40 -11.42 -29.85
CA GLY A 228 18.85 -12.07 -28.68
C GLY A 228 19.87 -12.06 -27.56
N ILE A 229 19.46 -11.66 -26.37
CA ILE A 229 20.13 -11.96 -25.11
C ILE A 229 19.01 -12.25 -24.11
N GLY A 230 18.84 -13.52 -23.74
CA GLY A 230 17.92 -13.94 -22.69
C GLY A 230 18.40 -13.47 -21.30
N PRO A 231 17.51 -13.48 -20.29
CA PRO A 231 17.89 -13.07 -18.95
C PRO A 231 18.82 -14.12 -18.31
N ILE A 232 20.04 -13.70 -17.96
CA ILE A 232 20.94 -14.47 -17.11
C ILE A 232 20.46 -14.30 -15.66
N TYR A 233 19.88 -15.36 -15.12
CA TYR A 233 19.58 -15.51 -13.71
C TYR A 233 20.90 -15.77 -12.97
N ALA A 234 21.32 -14.86 -12.08
CA ALA A 234 22.40 -15.12 -11.14
C ALA A 234 21.79 -15.39 -9.76
N THR A 235 21.73 -16.67 -9.43
CA THR A 235 21.40 -17.22 -8.11
C THR A 235 22.52 -16.88 -7.13
N ILE A 236 22.24 -16.06 -6.10
CA ILE A 236 23.11 -15.96 -4.92
C ILE A 236 22.50 -16.88 -3.85
N HIS A 237 23.13 -18.03 -3.68
CA HIS A 237 22.95 -18.88 -2.51
C HIS A 237 23.64 -18.21 -1.32
N CYS A 238 22.90 -17.97 -0.24
CA CYS A 238 23.49 -17.65 1.06
C CYS A 238 23.36 -18.90 1.95
N THR A 239 24.44 -19.66 2.05
CA THR A 239 24.62 -20.72 3.05
C THR A 239 25.17 -20.10 4.33
N THR A 240 24.40 -20.09 5.42
CA THR A 240 24.98 -20.16 6.76
C THR A 240 24.05 -20.90 7.71
N THR A 241 24.68 -21.90 8.32
CA THR A 241 24.27 -22.91 9.30
C THR A 241 23.48 -22.40 10.51
N LEU A 242 22.36 -23.07 10.80
CA LEU A 242 21.72 -23.14 12.12
C LEU A 242 22.43 -24.22 12.97
N PRO A 243 22.70 -24.01 14.27
CA PRO A 243 23.11 -25.09 15.17
C PRO A 243 21.89 -25.93 15.59
N GLN A 244 22.00 -27.24 15.42
CA GLN A 244 21.06 -28.25 15.91
C GLN A 244 21.29 -28.50 17.42
N CYS A 245 20.21 -28.42 18.20
CA CYS A 245 20.12 -29.06 19.51
C CYS A 245 19.75 -30.54 19.29
N ASN A 246 20.55 -31.46 19.83
CA ASN A 246 20.28 -32.90 19.84
C ASN A 246 19.77 -33.33 21.22
N ASP A 247 18.63 -34.03 21.23
CA ASP A 247 18.09 -34.78 22.37
C ASP A 247 18.35 -36.29 22.20
N GLY A 248 18.73 -36.94 23.31
CA GLY A 248 18.56 -38.38 23.60
C GLY A 248 19.50 -39.35 22.87
N THR A 249 20.11 -40.38 23.48
CA THR A 249 19.51 -41.36 24.40
C THR A 249 20.58 -42.31 24.97
N GLY A 250 20.49 -42.69 26.26
CA GLY A 250 20.60 -44.12 26.66
C GLY A 250 21.89 -44.73 27.22
N ALA A 251 21.92 -44.85 28.56
CA ALA A 251 22.30 -46.04 29.36
C ALA A 251 23.78 -46.44 29.60
N LYS A 252 24.25 -46.34 30.87
CA LYS A 252 24.40 -47.47 31.83
C LYS A 252 25.16 -47.07 33.12
N MET A 253 24.47 -47.23 34.26
CA MET A 253 24.90 -47.75 35.57
C MET A 253 26.41 -47.82 35.95
N LYS A 254 26.81 -47.18 37.05
CA LYS A 254 27.46 -47.81 38.24
C LYS A 254 27.61 -46.83 39.42
N GLN A 255 27.67 -47.43 40.61
CA GLN A 255 27.47 -46.89 41.97
C GLN A 255 28.65 -46.12 42.59
N GLY A 256 28.32 -45.36 43.64
CA GLY A 256 29.19 -44.88 44.75
C GLY A 256 28.59 -43.61 45.37
N ARG A 257 27.90 -43.61 46.54
CA ARG A 257 28.43 -43.55 47.93
C ARG A 257 29.54 -42.48 48.02
N GLU A 258 29.52 -41.42 48.83
CA GLU A 258 29.03 -41.06 50.18
C GLU A 258 28.79 -39.52 50.16
N GLY A 259 27.92 -38.87 50.94
CA GLY A 259 27.90 -38.77 52.40
C GLY A 259 28.27 -37.33 52.82
N LEU A 260 27.33 -36.68 53.51
CA LEU A 260 27.36 -35.37 54.20
C LEU A 260 27.20 -34.10 53.36
#